data_AF-A0A3D1QU98-F1
#
_entry.id   AF-A0A3D1QU98-F1
#
_cell.length_a   1.000
_cell.length_b   1.000
_cell.length_c   1.000
_cell.angle_alpha   90.00
_cell.angle_beta   90.00
_cell.angle_gamma   90.00
#
_symmetry.space_group_name_H-M   'P 1'
#
loop_
_entity.id
_entity.type
_entity.pdbx_description
1 polymer ?
#
loop_
_entity_poly.entity_id
_entity_poly.type
_entity_poly.pdbx_seq_one_letter_code
_entity_poly.pdbx_strand_id
1 'polypeptide(L)' 'EQDADVVLFIHREQDDDEGAVQVAGQGAEVEIVIAKQRNGPTGGVPLLLFPEYTRFENPLKEGTTH' A
#
# COMPACT_ATOMS: atom_id res chain seq x y z
N GLU A 1 -16.81 9.05 -12.11
CA GLU A 1 -15.85 9.40 -11.04
C GLU A 1 -16.24 10.65 -10.22
N GLN A 2 -17.31 11.39 -10.55
CA GLN A 2 -17.51 12.71 -9.93
C GLN A 2 -18.11 12.69 -8.51
N ASP A 3 -18.80 11.62 -8.09
CA ASP A 3 -19.52 11.60 -6.81
C ASP A 3 -18.72 11.02 -5.62
N ALA A 4 -17.56 10.41 -5.88
CA ALA A 4 -16.79 9.74 -4.82
C ALA A 4 -16.19 10.75 -3.82
N ASP A 5 -16.31 10.47 -2.53
CA ASP A 5 -15.63 11.23 -1.46
C ASP A 5 -14.14 10.88 -1.36
N VAL A 6 -13.81 9.62 -1.64
CA VAL A 6 -12.45 9.08 -1.63
C VAL A 6 -12.22 8.22 -2.86
N VAL A 7 -11.07 8.37 -3.50
CA VAL A 7 -10.59 7.50 -4.58
C VAL A 7 -9.19 7.05 -4.19
N LEU A 8 -8.98 5.73 -4.16
CA LEU A 8 -7.69 5.12 -3.85
C LEU A 8 -7.25 4.22 -5.00
N PHE A 9 -5.95 4.20 -5.24
CA PHE A 9 -5.29 3.22 -6.09
C PHE A 9 -4.34 2.37 -5.27
N ILE A 10 -4.20 1.11 -5.64
CA ILE A 10 -3.17 0.22 -5.11
C ILE A 10 -2.06 0.20 -6.15
N HIS A 11 -0.90 0.73 -5.80
CA HIS A 11 0.30 0.64 -6.61
C HIS A 11 1.22 -0.42 -6.02
N ARG A 12 1.71 -1.31 -6.87
CA ARG A 12 2.78 -2.24 -6.55
C ARG A 12 3.91 -1.84 -7.48
N GLU A 13 5.08 -1.51 -6.93
CA GLU A 13 6.26 -1.47 -7.79
C GLU A 13 6.40 -2.89 -8.33
N GLN A 14 6.26 -3.00 -9.64
CA GLN A 14 6.38 -4.26 -10.32
C GLN A 14 7.86 -4.56 -10.31
N ASP A 15 8.32 -5.31 -9.31
CA ASP A 15 9.64 -5.91 -9.38
C ASP A 15 9.67 -6.72 -10.70
N ASP A 16 10.47 -6.26 -11.65
CA ASP A 16 10.98 -7.03 -12.79
C ASP A 16 11.84 -8.23 -12.32
N ASP A 17 11.79 -8.56 -11.03
CA ASP A 17 12.39 -9.73 -10.42
C ASP A 17 11.36 -10.87 -10.44
N GLU A 18 11.22 -11.48 -11.62
CA GLU A 18 10.60 -12.81 -11.79
C GLU A 18 11.26 -13.90 -10.90
N GLY A 19 12.32 -13.57 -10.15
CA GLY A 19 13.05 -14.43 -9.22
C GLY A 19 12.92 -14.08 -7.72
N ALA A 20 12.23 -12.99 -7.35
CA ALA A 20 11.98 -12.69 -5.94
C ALA A 20 11.01 -13.73 -5.36
N VAL A 21 11.55 -14.74 -4.69
CA VAL A 21 10.78 -15.70 -3.92
C VAL A 21 10.03 -14.91 -2.85
N GLN A 22 8.72 -14.72 -3.04
CA GLN A 22 7.83 -14.26 -2.00
C GLN A 22 7.95 -15.26 -0.85
N VAL A 23 8.73 -14.91 0.16
CA VAL A 23 8.90 -15.75 1.34
C VAL A 23 7.56 -15.76 2.06
N ALA A 24 6.97 -16.94 2.22
CA ALA A 24 5.71 -17.09 2.94
C ALA A 24 5.82 -16.44 4.32
N GLY A 25 4.89 -15.55 4.64
CA GLY A 25 4.92 -14.74 5.87
C GLY A 25 5.75 -13.44 5.80
N GLN A 26 6.43 -13.12 4.69
CA GLN A 26 6.90 -11.77 4.39
C GLN A 26 5.90 -11.10 3.45
N GLY A 27 5.29 -10.00 3.89
CA GLY A 27 4.35 -9.24 3.06
C GLY A 27 5.09 -8.53 1.91
N ALA A 28 4.42 -8.39 0.78
CA ALA A 28 4.92 -7.62 -0.35
C ALA A 28 4.73 -6.12 -0.10
N GLU A 29 5.75 -5.31 -0.37
CA GLU A 29 5.64 -3.86 -0.28
C GLU A 29 4.68 -3.31 -1.35
N VAL A 30 3.76 -2.45 -0.92
CA VAL A 30 2.78 -1.80 -1.79
C VAL A 30 2.54 -0.37 -1.30
N GLU A 31 2.14 0.52 -2.20
CA GLU A 31 1.74 1.87 -1.87
C GLU A 31 0.24 2.07 -2.16
N ILE A 32 -0.50 2.54 -1.16
CA ILE A 32 -1.86 3.02 -1.36
C ILE A 32 -1.81 4.51 -1.69
N VAL A 33 -2.27 4.87 -2.88
CA VAL A 33 -2.32 6.27 -3.32
C VAL A 33 -3.73 6.81 -3.14
N ILE A 34 -3.90 7.74 -2.20
CA ILE A 34 -5.14 8.49 -2.02
C ILE A 34 -5.18 9.59 -3.08
N ALA A 35 -5.83 9.31 -4.22
CA ALA A 35 -5.94 10.25 -5.33
C ALA A 35 -6.99 11.33 -5.12
N LYS A 36 -8.04 11.04 -4.33
CA LYS A 36 -9.07 12.01 -3.94
C LYS A 36 -9.45 11.80 -2.49
N GLN A 37 -9.55 12.91 -1.74
CA GLN A 37 -10.19 12.94 -0.44
C GLN A 37 -10.88 14.31 -0.28
N ARG A 38 -12.22 14.33 -0.24
CA ARG A 38 -13.00 15.59 -0.26
C ARG A 38 -12.64 16.55 0.89
N ASN A 39 -12.32 16.00 2.05
CA ASN A 39 -12.09 16.76 3.29
C ASN A 39 -10.76 16.38 3.96
N GLY A 40 -9.71 16.05 3.21
CA GLY A 40 -8.46 15.62 3.81
C GLY A 40 -7.29 15.54 2.84
N PRO A 41 -6.10 15.17 3.36
CA PRO A 41 -4.88 15.11 2.58
C PRO A 41 -4.86 13.91 1.61
N THR A 42 -4.41 14.16 0.39
CA THR A 42 -4.02 13.12 -0.56
C THR A 42 -2.56 12.71 -0.35
N GLY A 43 -2.17 11.52 -0.77
CA GLY A 43 -0.78 11.06 -0.67
C GLY A 43 -0.64 9.54 -0.77
N GLY A 44 0.61 9.09 -0.73
CA GLY A 44 0.99 7.68 -0.67
C GLY A 44 1.09 7.18 0.76
N VAL A 45 0.60 5.97 1.00
CA VAL A 45 0.71 5.27 2.29
C VAL A 45 1.37 3.90 2.03
N PRO A 46 2.60 3.68 2.50
CA PRO A 46 3.26 2.38 2.34
C PRO A 46 2.60 1.34 3.25
N LEU A 47 2.35 0.15 2.70
CA LEU A 47 1.76 -1.00 3.38
C LEU A 47 2.46 -2.30 2.96
N LEU A 48 2.23 -3.35 3.75
CA LEU A 48 2.59 -4.72 3.41
C LEU A 48 1.34 -5.50 3.00
N LEU A 49 1.33 -6.09 1.81
CA LEU A 49 0.28 -6.97 1.33
C LEU A 49 0.67 -8.45 1.52
N PHE A 50 -0.15 -9.18 2.25
CA PHE A 50 -0.06 -10.62 2.40
C PHE A 50 -1.12 -11.28 1.51
N PRO A 51 -0.78 -11.71 0.29
CA PRO A 51 -1.76 -12.22 -0.67
C PRO A 51 -2.43 -13.51 -0.19
N GLU A 52 -1.69 -14.35 0.54
CA GLU A 52 -2.18 -15.61 1.13
C GLU A 52 -3.40 -15.39 2.05
N TYR A 53 -3.47 -14.22 2.69
CA TYR A 53 -4.54 -13.84 3.62
C TYR A 53 -5.41 -12.70 3.09
N THR A 54 -5.13 -12.18 1.89
CA THR A 54 -5.75 -10.95 1.34
C THR A 54 -5.77 -9.82 2.39
N ARG A 55 -4.63 -9.64 3.08
CA ARG A 55 -4.52 -8.73 4.22
C ARG A 55 -3.45 -7.69 3.98
N PHE A 56 -3.76 -6.44 4.36
CA PHE A 56 -2.78 -5.36 4.45
C PHE A 56 -2.36 -5.16 5.90
N GLU A 57 -1.07 -4.98 6.15
CA GLU A 57 -0.54 -4.60 7.46
C GLU A 57 0.34 -3.36 7.36
N ASN A 58 0.48 -2.64 8.48
CA ASN A 58 1.42 -1.54 8.57
C ASN A 58 2.85 -2.09 8.50
N PRO A 59 3.76 -1.43 7.77
CA PRO A 59 5.18 -1.77 7.86
C PRO A 59 5.67 -1.54 9.29
N LEU A 60 6.71 -2.27 9.67
CA LEU A 60 7.40 -2.02 10.94
C LEU A 60 7.93 -0.58 10.91
N LYS A 61 7.44 0.27 11.84
CA LYS A 61 7.84 1.68 11.95
C LYS A 61 9.36 1.79 12.10
N GLU A 62 10.04 2.42 11.13
CA GLU A 62 11.19 3.26 11.48
C GLU A 62 10.60 4.59 12.00
N GLY A 63 10.84 4.88 13.27
CA GLY A 63 10.08 5.85 14.06
C GLY A 63 10.01 7.25 13.44
N THR A 64 8.80 7.72 13.16
CA THR A 64 8.52 9.16 13.11
C THR A 64 8.02 9.58 14.49
N THR A 65 8.92 10.18 15.27
CA THR A 65 8.62 11.01 16.44
C THR A 65 7.70 12.15 16.00
N HIS A 66 6.58 12.33 16.70
CA HIS A 66 5.71 13.50 16.57
C HIS A 66 6.44 14.81 16.86
#